data_AF-A0A369V733-F1
#
_entry.id   AF-A0A369V733-F1
#
_cell.length_a   1.000
_cell.length_b   1.000
_cell.length_c   1.000
_cell.angle_alpha   90.00
_cell.angle_beta   90.00
_cell.angle_gamma   90.00
#
_symmetry.space_group_name_H-M   'P 1'
#
loop_
_entity.id
_entity.type
_entity.pdbx_description
1 polymer ?
#
loop_
_entity_poly.entity_id
_entity_poly.type
_entity_poly.pdbx_seq_one_letter_code
_entity_poly.pdbx_strand_id
1 'polypeptide(L)'
;MSPGSRMVPPADYRLLMPEGWFRLDIDPERRERSVDALVNRRFEGTDNAPHIKRQLRQDLLAQAAAAFHEGGVELYLSLQQAGPLTIPASLLITFLPASSSAGAPGLEDIATSLASDRQGEAEVVQLAAGAAVRVRRATGGPDQGPPAGLPGKAEESLPSVTLDYQVPVPATRAHLLMTFSTPLVQIADAMVELFDAVAGSLTWVDGEETDE
;
A
#
# COMPACT_ATOMS: atom_id res chain seq x y z
N MET A 1 38.53 16.98 -2.63
CA MET A 1 37.13 17.43 -2.48
C MET A 1 36.35 16.86 -3.64
N SER A 2 35.67 15.74 -3.43
CA SER A 2 34.75 15.20 -4.43
C SER A 2 33.56 16.15 -4.57
N PRO A 3 33.08 16.46 -5.79
CA PRO A 3 31.85 17.23 -5.95
C PRO A 3 30.72 16.46 -5.27
N GLY A 4 30.00 17.10 -4.35
CA GLY A 4 28.84 16.50 -3.71
C GLY A 4 27.83 16.13 -4.78
N SER A 5 27.49 14.84 -4.89
CA SER A 5 26.44 14.36 -5.76
C SER A 5 25.20 15.23 -5.53
N ARG A 6 24.78 15.97 -6.56
CA ARG A 6 23.51 16.67 -6.56
C ARG A 6 22.48 15.57 -6.34
N MET A 7 21.85 15.51 -5.17
CA MET A 7 20.80 14.54 -4.92
C MET A 7 19.61 14.95 -5.80
N VAL A 8 19.46 14.29 -6.93
CA VAL A 8 18.30 14.43 -7.81
C VAL A 8 17.17 13.59 -7.20
N PRO A 9 15.91 14.08 -7.19
CA PRO A 9 14.78 13.25 -6.80
C PRO A 9 14.72 11.99 -7.67
N PRO A 10 14.43 10.82 -7.08
CA PRO A 10 14.25 9.61 -7.88
C PRO A 10 13.08 9.78 -8.84
N ALA A 11 13.17 9.15 -10.01
CA ALA A 11 12.10 9.16 -10.99
C ALA A 11 11.04 8.10 -10.69
N ASP A 12 11.44 7.00 -10.03
CA ASP A 12 10.56 5.87 -9.74
C ASP A 12 11.02 5.09 -8.50
N TYR A 13 10.28 4.04 -8.14
CA TYR A 13 10.67 3.07 -7.12
C TYR A 13 10.50 1.63 -7.63
N ARG A 14 11.18 0.69 -6.97
CA ARG A 14 11.02 -0.75 -7.19
C ARG A 14 10.68 -1.44 -5.89
N LEU A 15 9.77 -2.40 -5.99
CA LEU A 15 9.31 -3.20 -4.86
C LEU A 15 9.25 -4.67 -5.29
N LEU A 16 9.77 -5.58 -4.47
CA LEU A 16 9.65 -7.00 -4.71
C LEU A 16 8.30 -7.49 -4.20
N MET A 17 7.50 -8.06 -5.09
CA MET A 17 6.21 -8.65 -4.76
C MET A 17 6.32 -10.16 -4.61
N PRO A 18 5.69 -10.76 -3.58
CA PRO A 18 5.56 -12.21 -3.48
C PRO A 18 4.79 -12.78 -4.66
N GLU A 19 4.97 -14.08 -4.92
CA GLU A 19 4.22 -14.77 -5.96
C GLU A 19 2.71 -14.71 -5.68
N GLY A 20 1.90 -14.53 -6.73
CA GLY A 20 0.44 -14.47 -6.60
C GLY A 20 -0.11 -13.10 -6.18
N TRP A 21 0.73 -12.08 -6.08
CA TRP A 21 0.32 -10.68 -5.97
C TRP A 21 0.15 -10.05 -7.35
N PHE A 22 -0.90 -9.24 -7.46
CA PHE A 22 -1.31 -8.62 -8.72
C PHE A 22 -1.33 -7.12 -8.56
N ARG A 23 -0.61 -6.43 -9.45
CA ARG A 23 -0.68 -4.98 -9.58
C ARG A 23 -1.96 -4.60 -10.33
N LEU A 24 -2.72 -3.69 -9.74
CA LEU A 24 -3.88 -3.03 -10.31
C LEU A 24 -3.53 -1.56 -10.53
N ASP A 25 -3.57 -1.13 -11.79
CA ASP A 25 -3.50 0.29 -12.10
C ASP A 25 -4.81 0.96 -11.67
N ILE A 26 -4.72 2.02 -10.89
CA ILE A 26 -5.88 2.72 -10.33
C ILE A 26 -6.17 4.05 -11.04
N ASP A 27 -5.31 4.45 -11.97
CA ASP A 27 -5.50 5.59 -12.86
C ASP A 27 -6.81 5.44 -13.65
N PRO A 28 -7.72 6.44 -13.64
CA PRO A 28 -8.99 6.40 -14.35
C PRO A 28 -8.89 5.95 -15.83
N GLU A 29 -7.79 6.27 -16.52
CA GLU A 29 -7.60 5.91 -17.93
C GLU A 29 -7.28 4.43 -18.14
N ARG A 30 -6.63 3.79 -17.16
CA ARG A 30 -6.11 2.41 -17.28
C ARG A 30 -6.82 1.42 -16.36
N ARG A 31 -7.50 1.90 -15.32
CA ARG A 31 -8.15 1.10 -14.27
C ARG A 31 -9.11 0.06 -14.80
N GLU A 32 -10.00 0.41 -15.71
CA GLU A 32 -10.96 -0.57 -16.25
C GLU A 32 -10.27 -1.76 -16.91
N ARG A 33 -9.28 -1.48 -17.76
CA ARG A 33 -8.48 -2.52 -18.44
C ARG A 33 -7.71 -3.38 -17.43
N SER A 34 -7.14 -2.76 -16.40
CA SER A 34 -6.40 -3.47 -15.35
C SER A 34 -7.32 -4.38 -14.53
N VAL A 35 -8.52 -3.92 -14.16
CA VAL A 35 -9.51 -4.73 -13.43
C VAL A 35 -9.98 -5.90 -14.31
N ASP A 36 -10.27 -5.64 -15.58
CA ASP A 36 -10.72 -6.68 -16.51
C ASP A 36 -9.66 -7.78 -16.68
N ALA A 37 -8.38 -7.41 -16.78
CA ALA A 37 -7.28 -8.37 -16.83
C ALA A 37 -7.21 -9.23 -15.54
N LEU A 38 -7.37 -8.61 -14.37
CA LEU A 38 -7.34 -9.30 -13.08
C LEU A 38 -8.52 -10.28 -12.93
N VAL A 39 -9.74 -9.82 -13.25
CA VAL A 39 -10.95 -10.66 -13.20
C VAL A 39 -10.83 -11.81 -14.19
N ASN A 40 -10.43 -11.55 -15.43
CA ASN A 40 -10.29 -12.62 -16.43
C ASN A 40 -9.30 -13.69 -15.96
N ARG A 41 -8.13 -13.29 -15.46
CA ARG A 41 -7.13 -14.23 -14.94
C ARG A 41 -7.62 -15.04 -13.74
N ARG A 42 -8.36 -14.42 -12.82
CA ARG A 42 -8.92 -15.12 -11.65
C ARG A 42 -9.92 -16.20 -12.04
N PHE A 43 -10.61 -16.02 -13.15
CA PHE A 43 -11.63 -16.94 -13.63
C PHE A 43 -11.23 -17.69 -14.92
N GLU A 44 -9.95 -17.74 -15.26
CA GLU A 44 -9.46 -18.61 -16.33
C GLU A 44 -9.85 -20.06 -16.04
N GLY A 45 -10.45 -20.73 -17.02
CA GLY A 45 -10.97 -22.10 -16.86
C GLY A 45 -12.27 -22.22 -16.04
N THR A 46 -12.84 -21.11 -15.55
CA THR A 46 -14.12 -21.10 -14.82
C THR A 46 -15.20 -20.39 -15.63
N ASP A 47 -16.05 -21.16 -16.31
CA ASP A 47 -17.06 -20.60 -17.22
C ASP A 47 -18.41 -20.29 -16.54
N ASN A 48 -18.72 -20.94 -15.41
CA ASN A 48 -20.08 -20.95 -14.86
C ASN A 48 -20.29 -20.03 -13.64
N ALA A 49 -19.78 -18.79 -13.69
CA ALA A 49 -19.94 -17.82 -12.59
C ALA A 49 -20.11 -16.35 -13.03
N PRO A 50 -20.97 -16.03 -14.02
CA PRO A 50 -21.07 -14.67 -14.57
C PRO A 50 -21.51 -13.61 -13.54
N HIS A 51 -22.35 -13.99 -12.57
CA HIS A 51 -22.76 -13.07 -11.51
C HIS A 51 -21.61 -12.72 -10.56
N ILE A 52 -20.80 -13.71 -10.18
CA ILE A 52 -19.64 -13.52 -9.28
C ILE A 52 -18.56 -12.69 -10.00
N LYS A 53 -18.30 -12.96 -11.29
CA LYS A 53 -17.37 -12.15 -12.10
C LYS A 53 -17.78 -10.68 -12.12
N ARG A 54 -19.06 -10.39 -12.37
CA ARG A 54 -19.56 -9.01 -12.40
C ARG A 54 -19.46 -8.33 -11.04
N GLN A 55 -19.81 -9.03 -9.97
CA GLN A 55 -19.71 -8.47 -8.62
C GLN A 55 -18.26 -8.13 -8.28
N LEU A 56 -17.33 -9.09 -8.44
CA LEU A 56 -15.91 -8.86 -8.18
C LEU A 56 -15.37 -7.69 -9.01
N ARG A 57 -15.74 -7.59 -10.30
CA ARG A 57 -15.35 -6.48 -11.16
C ARG A 57 -15.82 -5.14 -10.59
N GLN A 58 -17.07 -5.06 -10.15
CA GLN A 58 -17.65 -3.84 -9.59
C GLN A 58 -16.94 -3.44 -8.29
N ASP A 59 -16.69 -4.41 -7.42
CA ASP A 59 -16.00 -4.17 -6.14
C ASP A 59 -14.57 -3.67 -6.36
N LEU A 60 -13.83 -4.30 -7.27
CA LEU A 60 -12.47 -3.89 -7.64
C LEU A 60 -12.43 -2.48 -8.26
N LEU A 61 -13.40 -2.14 -9.12
CA LEU A 61 -13.49 -0.79 -9.70
C LEU A 61 -13.80 0.27 -8.65
N ALA A 62 -14.73 -0.02 -7.73
CA ALA A 62 -15.06 0.88 -6.64
C ALA A 62 -13.87 1.10 -5.71
N GLN A 63 -13.16 0.02 -5.35
CA GLN A 63 -11.96 0.08 -4.51
C GLN A 63 -10.84 0.88 -5.19
N ALA A 64 -10.55 0.61 -6.46
CA ALA A 64 -9.52 1.35 -7.20
C ALA A 64 -9.90 2.82 -7.39
N ALA A 65 -11.18 3.15 -7.54
CA ALA A 65 -11.63 4.54 -7.56
C ALA A 65 -11.42 5.24 -6.22
N ALA A 66 -11.80 4.61 -5.12
CA ALA A 66 -11.59 5.16 -3.78
C ALA A 66 -10.09 5.39 -3.50
N ALA A 67 -9.25 4.39 -3.79
CA ALA A 67 -7.81 4.47 -3.64
C ALA A 67 -7.20 5.64 -4.42
N PHE A 68 -7.60 5.83 -5.69
CA PHE A 68 -7.13 6.94 -6.50
C PHE A 68 -7.57 8.31 -5.93
N HIS A 69 -8.80 8.41 -5.45
CA HIS A 69 -9.31 9.64 -4.81
C HIS A 69 -8.54 10.02 -3.54
N GLU A 70 -7.97 9.05 -2.83
CA GLU A 70 -7.14 9.25 -1.63
C GLU A 70 -5.66 9.53 -1.96
N GLY A 71 -5.29 9.69 -3.23
CA GLY A 71 -3.91 9.94 -3.67
C GLY A 71 -3.10 8.67 -3.91
N GLY A 72 -3.76 7.52 -3.94
CA GLY A 72 -3.16 6.25 -4.33
C GLY A 72 -2.60 6.32 -5.75
N VAL A 73 -1.41 5.75 -5.93
CA VAL A 73 -0.74 5.60 -7.24
C VAL A 73 -0.80 4.16 -7.74
N GLU A 74 -0.75 3.18 -6.85
CA GLU A 74 -0.76 1.75 -7.21
C GLU A 74 -1.48 0.92 -6.14
N LEU A 75 -2.29 -0.06 -6.57
CA LEU A 75 -2.92 -1.02 -5.67
C LEU A 75 -2.45 -2.43 -6.02
N TYR A 76 -2.05 -3.21 -5.00
CA TYR A 76 -1.69 -4.60 -5.15
C TYR A 76 -2.64 -5.48 -4.35
N LEU A 77 -3.04 -6.61 -4.93
CA LEU A 77 -3.95 -7.57 -4.30
C LEU A 77 -3.34 -8.97 -4.36
N SER A 78 -3.31 -9.65 -3.21
CA SER A 78 -2.98 -11.07 -3.14
C SER A 78 -4.16 -11.91 -3.61
N LEU A 79 -3.92 -12.75 -4.61
CA LEU A 79 -4.83 -13.82 -5.00
C LEU A 79 -4.26 -15.21 -4.68
N GLN A 80 -3.18 -15.27 -3.89
CA GLN A 80 -2.49 -16.50 -3.54
C GLN A 80 -3.44 -17.52 -2.90
N GLN A 81 -3.32 -18.78 -3.32
CA GLN A 81 -4.03 -19.91 -2.72
C GLN A 81 -3.07 -20.69 -1.83
N ALA A 82 -3.48 -20.95 -0.58
CA ALA A 82 -2.82 -21.90 0.30
C ALA A 82 -3.78 -23.06 0.54
N GLY A 83 -3.62 -24.13 -0.25
CA GLY A 83 -4.58 -25.23 -0.29
C GLY A 83 -5.96 -24.74 -0.78
N PRO A 84 -7.05 -24.97 -0.03
CA PRO A 84 -8.39 -24.54 -0.42
C PRO A 84 -8.72 -23.07 -0.07
N LEU A 85 -7.84 -22.37 0.66
CA LEU A 85 -8.09 -21.01 1.16
C LEU A 85 -7.30 -19.98 0.35
N THR A 86 -7.97 -18.87 0.00
CA THR A 86 -7.28 -17.68 -0.51
C THR A 86 -6.66 -16.92 0.65
N ILE A 87 -5.46 -16.37 0.47
CA ILE A 87 -4.83 -15.48 1.44
C ILE A 87 -5.17 -14.03 1.04
N PRO A 88 -6.25 -13.42 1.58
CA PRO A 88 -6.58 -12.03 1.30
C PRO A 88 -5.55 -11.11 1.95
N ALA A 89 -4.89 -10.31 1.11
CA ALA A 89 -4.05 -9.21 1.52
C ALA A 89 -4.03 -8.14 0.42
N SER A 90 -3.84 -6.89 0.81
CA SER A 90 -3.68 -5.77 -0.12
C SER A 90 -2.52 -4.88 0.28
N LEU A 91 -1.97 -4.17 -0.70
CA LEU A 91 -0.99 -3.11 -0.52
C LEU A 91 -1.41 -1.92 -1.37
N LEU A 92 -1.68 -0.78 -0.74
CA LEU A 92 -1.89 0.49 -1.43
C LEU A 92 -0.63 1.33 -1.31
N ILE A 93 -0.14 1.82 -2.45
CA ILE A 93 0.92 2.83 -2.50
C ILE A 93 0.26 4.18 -2.73
N THR A 94 0.55 5.14 -1.86
CA THR A 94 0.03 6.51 -1.91
C THR A 94 1.20 7.48 -1.94
N PHE A 95 1.17 8.43 -2.87
CA PHE A 95 2.16 9.51 -2.91
C PHE A 95 1.64 10.71 -2.12
N LEU A 96 2.33 11.06 -1.05
CA LEU A 96 2.03 12.21 -0.20
C LEU A 96 2.92 13.38 -0.63
N PRO A 97 2.41 14.33 -1.43
CA PRO A 97 3.20 15.47 -1.85
C PRO A 97 3.62 16.32 -0.66
N ALA A 98 4.72 17.04 -0.81
CA ALA A 98 5.18 17.98 0.21
C ALA A 98 4.08 18.98 0.56
N SER A 99 3.67 19.03 1.83
CA SER A 99 2.79 20.10 2.32
C SER A 99 3.49 21.45 2.15
N SER A 100 2.75 22.45 1.71
CA SER A 100 3.22 23.84 1.59
C SER A 100 3.41 24.54 2.94
N SER A 101 3.08 23.89 4.07
CA SER A 101 3.31 24.44 5.41
C SER A 101 4.79 24.41 5.79
N ALA A 102 5.25 25.45 6.50
CA ALA A 102 6.63 25.61 6.90
C ALA A 102 7.14 24.44 7.75
N GLY A 103 8.12 23.69 7.22
CA GLY A 103 8.77 22.56 7.88
C GLY A 103 8.05 21.23 7.63
N ALA A 104 8.72 20.29 6.97
CA ALA A 104 8.30 18.90 7.03
C ALA A 104 8.71 18.36 8.42
N PRO A 105 7.80 17.76 9.20
CA PRO A 105 8.14 17.17 10.49
C PRO A 105 9.19 16.07 10.30
N GLY A 106 10.09 15.89 11.27
CA GLY A 106 11.05 14.80 11.24
C GLY A 106 10.35 13.44 11.37
N LEU A 107 11.03 12.35 11.00
CA LEU A 107 10.47 11.00 11.14
C LEU A 107 10.04 10.68 12.58
N GLU A 108 10.83 11.12 13.57
CA GLU A 108 10.51 10.95 14.99
C GLU A 108 9.27 11.75 15.40
N ASP A 109 9.08 12.95 14.84
CA ASP A 109 7.88 13.76 15.11
C ASP A 109 6.64 13.08 14.51
N ILE A 110 6.77 12.53 13.30
CA ILE A 110 5.71 11.75 12.63
C ILE A 110 5.38 10.51 13.46
N ALA A 111 6.38 9.73 13.88
CA ALA A 111 6.18 8.54 14.71
C ALA A 111 5.51 8.90 16.05
N THR A 112 5.97 9.97 16.71
CA THR A 112 5.41 10.44 17.98
C THR A 112 3.96 10.90 17.81
N SER A 113 3.64 11.63 16.74
CA SER A 113 2.27 12.05 16.43
C SER A 113 1.36 10.84 16.21
N LEU A 114 1.79 9.87 15.41
CA LEU A 114 1.00 8.67 15.09
C LEU A 114 0.81 7.75 16.31
N ALA A 115 1.82 7.64 17.17
CA ALA A 115 1.71 6.93 18.45
C ALA A 115 0.73 7.64 19.41
N SER A 116 0.75 8.97 19.45
CA SER A 116 -0.10 9.78 20.34
C SER A 116 -1.57 9.74 19.97
N ASP A 117 -1.89 9.59 18.68
CA ASP A 117 -3.27 9.46 18.19
C ASP A 117 -3.93 8.11 18.54
N ARG A 118 -3.25 7.25 19.32
CA ARG A 118 -3.69 5.89 19.70
C ARG A 118 -4.03 5.01 18.50
N GLN A 119 -3.50 5.36 17.33
CA GLN A 119 -3.78 4.68 16.08
C GLN A 119 -2.95 3.42 15.89
N GLY A 120 -1.93 3.15 16.72
CA GLY A 120 -1.11 1.95 16.58
C GLY A 120 0.24 2.06 17.26
N GLU A 121 1.07 1.02 17.09
CA GLU A 121 2.47 1.01 17.49
C GLU A 121 3.30 1.63 16.36
N ALA A 122 3.86 2.83 16.60
CA ALA A 122 4.69 3.55 15.64
C ALA A 122 6.16 3.52 16.05
N GLU A 123 7.04 3.24 15.10
CA GLU A 123 8.49 3.19 15.29
C GLU A 123 9.24 3.65 14.03
N VAL A 124 10.47 4.14 14.20
CA VAL A 124 11.36 4.44 13.07
C VAL A 124 12.17 3.19 12.74
N VAL A 125 12.12 2.75 11.49
CA VAL A 125 12.84 1.56 10.98
C VAL A 125 13.77 1.93 9.83
N GLN A 126 14.76 1.08 9.57
CA GLN A 126 15.66 1.22 8.44
C GLN A 126 15.27 0.25 7.31
N LEU A 127 14.89 0.79 6.15
CA LEU A 127 14.65 0.05 4.91
C LEU A 127 15.83 0.20 3.96
N ALA A 128 15.85 -0.57 2.87
CA ALA A 128 16.82 -0.36 1.78
C ALA A 128 16.67 1.03 1.12
N ALA A 129 15.45 1.56 1.10
CA ALA A 129 15.12 2.91 0.62
C ALA A 129 15.47 4.06 1.58
N GLY A 130 15.96 3.77 2.79
CA GLY A 130 16.24 4.77 3.82
C GLY A 130 15.43 4.55 5.10
N ALA A 131 15.54 5.51 6.03
CA ALA A 131 14.74 5.49 7.26
C ALA A 131 13.26 5.76 6.96
N ALA A 132 12.36 5.06 7.64
CA ALA A 132 10.92 5.17 7.46
C ALA A 132 10.20 5.08 8.80
N VAL A 133 9.00 5.64 8.88
CA VAL A 133 8.10 5.39 10.01
C VAL A 133 7.25 4.18 9.69
N ARG A 134 7.28 3.18 10.56
CA ARG A 134 6.44 1.97 10.50
C ARG A 134 5.35 2.08 11.56
N VAL A 135 4.09 1.83 11.17
CA VAL A 135 2.94 1.86 12.09
C VAL A 135 2.10 0.61 11.95
N ARG A 136 2.01 -0.19 13.02
CA ARG A 136 1.12 -1.35 13.09
C ARG A 136 -0.21 -0.96 13.73
N ARG A 137 -1.32 -1.26 13.05
CA ARG A 137 -2.69 -1.02 13.54
C ARG A 137 -3.51 -2.30 13.52
N ALA A 138 -4.35 -2.48 14.52
CA ALA A 138 -5.44 -3.46 14.47
C ALA A 138 -6.76 -2.69 14.38
N THR A 139 -7.57 -2.99 13.36
CA THR A 139 -8.88 -2.37 13.17
C THR A 139 -9.99 -3.39 13.35
N GLY A 140 -11.22 -2.94 13.67
CA GLY A 140 -12.37 -3.81 13.92
C GLY A 140 -12.52 -4.29 15.38
N GLY A 141 -11.78 -3.70 16.31
CA GLY A 141 -12.12 -3.74 17.74
C GLY A 141 -13.32 -2.83 18.03
N PRO A 142 -14.08 -3.05 19.12
CA PRO A 142 -15.31 -2.30 19.44
C PRO A 142 -15.13 -0.77 19.62
N ASP A 143 -13.89 -0.26 19.54
CA ASP A 143 -13.50 1.11 19.86
C ASP A 143 -12.67 1.78 18.74
N GLN A 144 -12.69 1.23 17.51
CA GLN A 144 -11.88 1.73 16.38
C GLN A 144 -12.71 1.80 15.09
N GLY A 145 -12.80 2.99 14.49
CA GLY A 145 -13.42 3.20 13.18
C GLY A 145 -12.59 2.59 12.04
N PRO A 146 -13.17 2.43 10.83
CA PRO A 146 -12.49 1.81 9.70
C PRO A 146 -11.25 2.61 9.27
N PRO A 147 -10.19 1.95 8.76
CA PRO A 147 -9.07 2.65 8.14
C PRO A 147 -9.57 3.40 6.89
N ALA A 148 -8.98 4.57 6.60
CA ALA A 148 -9.20 5.26 5.34
C ALA A 148 -8.84 4.34 4.16
N GLY A 149 -9.67 4.31 3.11
CA GLY A 149 -9.42 3.52 1.90
C GLY A 149 -10.07 2.13 1.79
N LEU A 150 -10.76 1.63 2.83
CA LEU A 150 -11.50 0.36 2.76
C LEU A 150 -13.03 0.60 2.73
N PRO A 151 -13.75 0.23 1.66
CA PRO A 151 -15.21 0.36 1.62
C PRO A 151 -15.89 -0.70 2.52
N GLY A 152 -16.70 -0.23 3.48
CA GLY A 152 -17.58 -1.02 4.34
C GLY A 152 -18.34 -0.13 5.33
N LYS A 153 -19.56 -0.50 5.74
CA LYS A 153 -20.20 0.19 6.87
C LYS A 153 -19.34 -0.01 8.12
N ALA A 154 -19.16 1.03 8.93
CA ALA A 154 -18.37 0.95 10.16
C ALA A 154 -18.85 -0.18 11.12
N GLU A 155 -20.11 -0.59 11.02
CA GLU A 155 -20.72 -1.70 11.78
C GLU A 155 -20.42 -3.12 11.23
N GLU A 156 -19.79 -3.25 10.06
CA GLU A 156 -19.52 -4.54 9.38
C GLU A 156 -18.04 -4.77 9.03
N SER A 157 -17.13 -3.87 9.45
CA SER A 157 -15.71 -4.07 9.21
C SER A 157 -15.20 -5.27 10.00
N LEU A 158 -14.88 -6.34 9.29
CA LEU A 158 -14.18 -7.49 9.85
C LEU A 158 -12.86 -7.02 10.48
N PRO A 159 -12.44 -7.66 11.59
CA PRO A 159 -11.17 -7.33 12.19
C PRO A 159 -10.05 -7.52 11.18
N SER A 160 -9.15 -6.56 11.10
CA SER A 160 -8.01 -6.57 10.18
C SER A 160 -6.77 -6.02 10.84
N VAL A 161 -5.62 -6.41 10.31
CA VAL A 161 -4.33 -5.83 10.67
C VAL A 161 -3.84 -5.00 9.50
N THR A 162 -3.45 -3.77 9.80
CA THR A 162 -2.87 -2.83 8.85
C THR A 162 -1.44 -2.51 9.28
N LEU A 163 -0.54 -2.41 8.31
CA LEU A 163 0.84 -2.01 8.53
C LEU A 163 1.19 -0.90 7.54
N ASP A 164 1.57 0.25 8.06
CA ASP A 164 1.90 1.43 7.25
C ASP A 164 3.38 1.72 7.30
N TYR A 165 3.97 2.07 6.15
CA TYR A 165 5.31 2.64 6.06
C TYR A 165 5.25 4.00 5.39
N GLN A 166 5.68 5.02 6.10
CA GLN A 166 5.87 6.35 5.53
C GLN A 166 7.36 6.56 5.25
N VAL A 167 7.74 6.51 3.98
CA VAL A 167 9.13 6.59 3.50
C VAL A 167 9.36 7.96 2.87
N PRO A 168 10.32 8.77 3.35
CA PRO A 168 10.69 10.02 2.69
C PRO A 168 11.23 9.77 1.28
N VAL A 169 10.77 10.57 0.32
CA VAL A 169 11.32 10.54 -1.04
C VAL A 169 12.61 11.37 -1.07
N PRO A 170 13.77 10.78 -1.42
CA PRO A 170 15.06 11.46 -1.42
C PRO A 170 15.04 12.78 -2.19
N ALA A 171 15.79 13.76 -1.69
CA ALA A 171 15.89 15.11 -2.27
C ALA A 171 14.55 15.88 -2.37
N THR A 172 13.49 15.41 -1.73
CA THR A 172 12.20 16.10 -1.68
C THR A 172 11.68 16.20 -0.24
N ARG A 173 10.51 16.81 -0.07
CA ARG A 173 9.72 16.77 1.18
C ARG A 173 8.49 15.87 1.06
N ALA A 174 8.37 15.13 -0.04
CA ALA A 174 7.28 14.19 -0.26
C ALA A 174 7.56 12.88 0.48
N HIS A 175 6.51 12.12 0.73
CA HIS A 175 6.60 10.77 1.29
C HIS A 175 5.85 9.78 0.40
N LEU A 176 6.35 8.55 0.37
CA LEU A 176 5.63 7.40 -0.14
C LEU A 176 5.03 6.66 1.04
N LEU A 177 3.71 6.52 1.06
CA LEU A 177 2.99 5.74 2.06
C LEU A 177 2.66 4.36 1.46
N MET A 178 3.09 3.31 2.14
CA MET A 178 2.75 1.92 1.82
C MET A 178 1.81 1.39 2.89
N THR A 179 0.53 1.18 2.56
CA THR A 179 -0.49 0.67 3.48
C THR A 179 -0.80 -0.78 3.12
N PHE A 180 -0.34 -1.70 3.96
CA PHE A 180 -0.64 -3.12 3.87
C PHE A 180 -1.86 -3.44 4.72
N SER A 181 -2.74 -4.32 4.25
CA SER A 181 -3.91 -4.77 5.02
C SER A 181 -4.22 -6.23 4.80
N THR A 182 -4.66 -6.91 5.86
CA THR A 182 -5.20 -8.26 5.79
C THR A 182 -6.28 -8.51 6.86
N PRO A 183 -7.38 -9.20 6.51
CA PRO A 183 -8.36 -9.65 7.50
C PRO A 183 -7.93 -10.92 8.25
N LEU A 184 -6.75 -11.48 7.94
CA LEU A 184 -6.25 -12.73 8.54
C LEU A 184 -5.63 -12.51 9.93
N VAL A 185 -6.43 -12.00 10.87
CA VAL A 185 -5.94 -11.63 12.20
C VAL A 185 -5.39 -12.81 13.01
N GLN A 186 -5.79 -14.05 12.69
CA GLN A 186 -5.28 -15.26 13.36
C GLN A 186 -3.82 -15.56 13.02
N ILE A 187 -3.34 -15.10 11.86
CA ILE A 187 -1.96 -15.25 11.42
C ILE A 187 -1.30 -13.88 11.21
N ALA A 188 -1.77 -12.88 11.97
CA ALA A 188 -1.33 -11.50 11.85
C ALA A 188 0.19 -11.35 11.88
N ASP A 189 0.88 -12.03 12.80
CA ASP A 189 2.33 -11.90 12.93
C ASP A 189 3.08 -12.43 11.70
N ALA A 190 2.64 -13.55 11.13
CA ALA A 190 3.22 -14.08 9.89
C ALA A 190 2.95 -13.15 8.68
N MET A 191 1.76 -12.53 8.63
CA MET A 191 1.45 -11.54 7.60
C MET A 191 2.27 -10.26 7.77
N VAL A 192 2.50 -9.83 9.01
CA VAL A 192 3.37 -8.70 9.33
C VAL A 192 4.80 -8.98 8.87
N GLU A 193 5.35 -10.16 9.12
CA GLU A 193 6.68 -10.55 8.61
C GLU A 193 6.76 -10.47 7.07
N LEU A 194 5.71 -10.91 6.38
CA LEU A 194 5.63 -10.79 4.92
C LEU A 194 5.61 -9.32 4.48
N PHE A 195 4.81 -8.49 5.14
CA PHE A 195 4.72 -7.06 4.83
C PHE A 195 6.04 -6.33 5.12
N ASP A 196 6.71 -6.66 6.22
CA ASP A 196 8.05 -6.17 6.57
C ASP A 196 9.08 -6.54 5.48
N ALA A 197 9.06 -7.78 4.99
CA ALA A 197 9.95 -8.22 3.92
C ALA A 197 9.68 -7.47 2.60
N VAL A 198 8.41 -7.25 2.26
CA VAL A 198 8.01 -6.49 1.08
C VAL A 198 8.46 -5.04 1.20
N ALA A 199 8.10 -4.35 2.29
CA ALA A 199 8.47 -2.96 2.52
C ALA A 199 10.00 -2.77 2.55
N GLY A 200 10.73 -3.71 3.16
CA GLY A 200 12.19 -3.73 3.22
C GLY A 200 12.88 -3.85 1.85
N SER A 201 12.17 -4.36 0.83
CA SER A 201 12.67 -4.48 -0.54
C SER A 201 12.56 -3.19 -1.37
N LEU A 202 11.89 -2.16 -0.83
CA LEU A 202 11.73 -0.89 -1.54
C LEU A 202 13.10 -0.29 -1.86
N THR A 203 13.30 0.08 -3.12
CA THR A 203 14.48 0.78 -3.61
C THR A 203 14.07 1.93 -4.51
N TRP A 204 14.79 3.04 -4.44
CA TRP A 204 14.59 4.17 -5.33
C TRP A 204 15.29 3.93 -6.67
N VAL A 205 14.69 4.40 -7.75
CA VAL A 205 15.27 4.37 -9.09
C VAL A 205 15.56 5.80 -9.51
N ASP A 206 16.83 6.08 -9.77
CA ASP A 206 17.26 7.36 -10.31
C ASP A 206 16.63 7.59 -11.68
N GLY A 207 16.21 8.82 -11.96
CA GLY A 207 15.89 9.20 -13.34
C GLY A 207 17.16 9.18 -14.16
N GLU A 208 17.18 8.47 -15.29
CA GLU A 208 18.23 8.68 -16.27
C GLU A 208 18.21 10.18 -16.65
N GLU A 209 19.34 10.89 -16.48
CA GLU A 209 19.55 12.14 -17.19
C GLU A 209 19.50 11.79 -18.68
N THR A 210 18.33 11.95 -19.31
CA THR A 210 18.24 12.00 -20.76
C THR A 210 18.99 13.25 -21.20
N ASP A 211 20.29 13.13 -21.37
CA ASP A 211 21.15 14.13 -21.98
C ASP A 211 20.74 14.19 -23.47
N GLU A 212 19.93 15.20 -23.83
CA GLU A 212 19.63 15.57 -25.23
C GLU A 212 20.48 16.76 -25.66
#